data_AF-A0A2Z2MD29-F1
#
_entry.id   AF-A0A2Z2MD29-F1
#
_cell.length_a   1.000
_cell.length_b   1.000
_cell.length_c   1.000
_cell.angle_alpha   90.00
_cell.angle_beta   90.00
_cell.angle_gamma   90.00
#
_symmetry.space_group_name_H-M   'P 1'
#
loop_
_entity.id
_entity.type
_entity.pdbx_description
1 polymer ?
#
loop_
_entity_poly.entity_id
_entity_poly.type
_entity_poly.pdbx_seq_one_letter_code
_entity_poly.pdbx_strand_id
1 'polypeptide(L)'
;MPTVFDLIKAQKLKGKIEELIEIVEYVNRDHLPFKIREIHLSGSVLRTSGARDIDITIHAFEVKEVRREWQDFIRDLRENKWKILELVDKYREEMHLKRVNFLDFIYEYADELINLGLKQPWVYNWLPMFRLEDFTNVAVPYDVRDFMPTLIRRRICGQIHCGSLELHVVYYPEGQRPDNEFFLNIPRLPIWSYKKGILEISEETFREYLIKEFQRLIEVSQMILNGNINIFAYMPAKYLMESNKDNFFLTKLFRKAVLGEVENLKGLIESCTKIDPEQTTIKELQDINSKLRKSQKHIEHLGIVWEATVKAWDEVMRGSPVHALWLSEKYGSKTLEELIFRMVSRRVTSSYPRVIKTKDVKKIFNEIGLMSM
;
A
#
# COMPACT_ATOMS: atom_id res chain seq x y z
N MET A 1 3.51 4.35 -31.56
CA MET A 1 4.02 3.16 -30.85
C MET A 1 2.99 2.71 -29.81
N PRO A 2 3.05 1.51 -29.21
CA PRO A 2 2.09 1.17 -28.15
C PRO A 2 2.20 2.15 -26.98
N THR A 3 1.06 2.46 -26.39
CA THR A 3 0.97 3.21 -25.12
C THR A 3 1.00 2.22 -23.95
N VAL A 4 1.05 2.73 -22.72
CA VAL A 4 0.85 1.90 -21.52
C VAL A 4 -0.42 1.05 -21.60
N PHE A 5 -1.47 1.56 -22.22
CA PHE A 5 -2.74 0.85 -22.34
C PHE A 5 -2.63 -0.40 -23.19
N ASP A 6 -1.75 -0.44 -24.18
CA ASP A 6 -1.55 -1.63 -24.99
C ASP A 6 -0.75 -2.71 -24.24
N LEU A 7 0.03 -2.31 -23.23
CA LEU A 7 0.89 -3.19 -22.44
C LEU A 7 0.18 -3.80 -21.21
N ILE A 8 -0.86 -3.15 -20.70
CA ILE A 8 -1.62 -3.64 -19.54
C ILE A 8 -2.38 -4.90 -19.93
N LYS A 9 -2.05 -6.03 -19.29
CA LYS A 9 -2.78 -7.29 -19.51
C LYS A 9 -4.14 -7.29 -18.81
N ALA A 10 -4.27 -6.59 -17.69
CA ALA A 10 -5.52 -6.49 -16.94
C ALA A 10 -6.43 -5.39 -17.48
N GLN A 11 -7.06 -5.64 -18.63
CA GLN A 11 -7.87 -4.67 -19.40
C GLN A 11 -8.91 -3.92 -18.55
N LYS A 12 -9.56 -4.61 -17.59
CA LYS A 12 -10.55 -4.01 -16.66
C LYS A 12 -10.01 -2.87 -15.78
N LEU A 13 -8.69 -2.75 -15.66
CA LEU A 13 -8.02 -1.75 -14.82
C LEU A 13 -7.56 -0.52 -15.61
N LYS A 14 -7.70 -0.51 -16.95
CA LYS A 14 -7.29 0.61 -17.81
C LYS A 14 -7.98 1.92 -17.45
N GLY A 15 -9.30 1.90 -17.33
CA GLY A 15 -10.08 3.10 -17.00
C GLY A 15 -9.67 3.75 -15.67
N LYS A 16 -9.10 2.97 -14.73
CA LYS A 16 -8.59 3.51 -13.46
C LYS A 16 -7.27 4.26 -13.62
N ILE A 17 -6.47 3.93 -14.63
CA ILE A 17 -5.23 4.65 -14.95
C ILE A 17 -5.56 5.93 -15.71
N GLU A 18 -6.54 5.88 -16.63
CA GLU A 18 -7.06 7.07 -17.32
C GLU A 18 -7.61 8.09 -16.32
N GLU A 19 -8.52 7.66 -15.44
CA GLU A 19 -9.12 8.49 -14.37
C GLU A 19 -8.02 9.07 -13.45
N LEU A 20 -7.00 8.28 -13.10
CA LEU A 20 -5.87 8.77 -12.32
C LEU A 20 -5.09 9.87 -13.05
N ILE A 21 -4.79 9.68 -14.35
CA ILE A 21 -4.06 10.67 -15.15
C ILE A 21 -4.84 11.98 -15.21
N GLU A 22 -6.14 11.92 -15.48
CA GLU A 22 -7.03 13.10 -15.51
C GLU A 22 -7.01 13.86 -14.18
N ILE A 23 -7.08 13.15 -13.05
CA ILE A 23 -7.01 13.75 -11.72
C ILE A 23 -5.64 14.35 -11.44
N VAL A 24 -4.56 13.67 -11.83
CA VAL A 24 -3.20 14.21 -11.67
C VAL A 24 -3.02 15.49 -12.49
N GLU A 25 -3.57 15.53 -13.70
CA GLU A 25 -3.57 16.74 -14.54
C GLU A 25 -4.38 17.87 -13.92
N TYR A 26 -5.56 17.56 -13.35
CA TYR A 26 -6.37 18.52 -12.61
C TYR A 26 -5.62 19.06 -11.39
N VAL A 27 -5.05 18.17 -10.55
CA VAL A 27 -4.23 18.54 -9.38
C VAL A 27 -3.05 19.44 -9.77
N ASN A 28 -2.42 19.22 -10.92
CA ASN A 28 -1.32 20.05 -11.38
C ASN A 28 -1.72 21.45 -11.88
N ARG A 29 -3.01 21.69 -12.14
CA ARG A 29 -3.56 23.01 -12.49
C ARG A 29 -3.89 23.83 -11.24
N ASP A 30 -4.11 23.18 -10.11
CA ASP A 30 -4.41 23.85 -8.84
C ASP A 30 -3.19 24.60 -8.28
N HIS A 31 -3.46 25.63 -7.48
CA HIS A 31 -2.44 26.31 -6.67
C HIS A 31 -2.14 25.45 -5.44
N LEU A 32 -1.09 24.63 -5.51
CA LEU A 32 -0.67 23.70 -4.46
C LEU A 32 0.83 23.85 -4.14
N PRO A 33 1.29 23.47 -2.93
CA PRO A 33 2.71 23.51 -2.56
C PRO A 33 3.57 22.46 -3.28
N PHE A 34 2.96 21.62 -4.13
CA PHE A 34 3.63 20.58 -4.90
C PHE A 34 3.08 20.50 -6.33
N LYS A 35 3.85 19.87 -7.21
CA LYS A 35 3.38 19.40 -8.52
C LYS A 35 3.80 17.95 -8.74
N ILE A 36 2.95 17.22 -9.44
CA ILE A 36 3.20 15.85 -9.85
C ILE A 36 4.02 15.87 -11.15
N ARG A 37 5.22 15.31 -11.09
CA ARG A 37 6.16 15.22 -12.21
C ARG A 37 5.82 14.05 -13.12
N GLU A 38 5.65 12.87 -12.55
CA GLU A 38 5.57 11.62 -13.29
C GLU A 38 4.67 10.61 -12.58
N ILE A 39 4.02 9.76 -13.37
CA ILE A 39 3.30 8.58 -12.91
C ILE A 39 4.03 7.36 -13.44
N HIS A 40 4.36 6.44 -12.55
CA HIS A 40 5.04 5.20 -12.88
C HIS A 40 4.15 4.01 -12.50
N LEU A 41 4.14 3.02 -13.37
CA LEU A 41 3.38 1.78 -13.24
C LEU A 41 4.31 0.63 -12.87
N SER A 42 3.85 -0.25 -11.99
CA SER A 42 4.60 -1.46 -11.61
C SER A 42 3.66 -2.62 -11.32
N GLY A 43 4.25 -3.76 -10.98
CA GLY A 43 3.51 -4.87 -10.40
C GLY A 43 2.70 -5.69 -11.39
N SER A 44 1.67 -6.36 -10.88
CA SER A 44 1.07 -7.52 -11.55
C SER A 44 0.29 -7.20 -12.83
N VAL A 45 -0.14 -5.94 -13.01
CA VAL A 45 -0.93 -5.51 -14.17
C VAL A 45 -0.19 -5.65 -15.49
N LEU A 46 1.15 -5.59 -15.44
CA LEU A 46 2.06 -5.73 -16.57
C LEU A 46 2.37 -7.20 -16.89
N ARG A 47 1.99 -8.15 -16.03
CA ARG A 47 2.34 -9.58 -16.18
C ARG A 47 1.14 -10.50 -16.39
N THR A 48 -0.01 -10.20 -15.79
CA THR A 48 -1.19 -11.07 -15.80
C THR A 48 -2.50 -10.33 -16.03
N SER A 49 -3.43 -10.97 -16.75
CA SER A 49 -4.81 -10.49 -16.91
C SER A 49 -5.64 -10.61 -15.62
N GLY A 50 -5.19 -11.44 -14.67
CA GLY A 50 -5.85 -11.69 -13.39
C GLY A 50 -5.60 -10.64 -12.31
N ALA A 51 -4.84 -9.58 -12.61
CA ALA A 51 -4.54 -8.51 -11.65
C ALA A 51 -5.83 -7.87 -11.09
N ARG A 52 -5.77 -7.42 -9.84
CA ARG A 52 -6.93 -6.89 -9.10
C ARG A 52 -6.75 -5.45 -8.66
N ASP A 53 -5.50 -5.04 -8.56
CA ASP A 53 -4.98 -3.77 -8.12
C ASP A 53 -3.93 -3.28 -9.13
N ILE A 54 -3.63 -1.99 -9.03
CA ILE A 54 -2.62 -1.30 -9.83
C ILE A 54 -1.63 -0.68 -8.86
N ASP A 55 -0.37 -1.10 -8.96
CA ASP A 55 0.73 -0.53 -8.18
C ASP A 55 1.27 0.71 -8.90
N ILE A 56 0.96 1.89 -8.36
CA ILE A 56 1.33 3.18 -8.92
C ILE A 56 2.34 3.87 -8.00
N THR A 57 3.38 4.44 -8.60
CA THR A 57 4.24 5.41 -7.93
C THR A 57 4.08 6.80 -8.56
N ILE A 58 3.74 7.78 -7.73
CA ILE A 58 3.64 9.19 -8.10
C ILE A 58 4.92 9.89 -7.67
N HIS A 59 5.57 10.56 -8.61
CA HIS A 59 6.71 11.44 -8.33
C HIS A 59 6.23 12.87 -8.26
N ALA A 60 6.40 13.53 -7.12
CA ALA A 60 5.98 14.89 -6.90
C ALA A 60 7.14 15.74 -6.37
N PHE A 61 7.18 17.03 -6.71
CA PHE A 61 8.23 17.96 -6.28
C PHE A 61 7.62 19.21 -5.67
N GLU A 62 8.38 19.85 -4.80
CA GLU A 62 8.02 21.13 -4.19
C GLU A 62 7.97 22.26 -5.23
N VAL A 63 6.93 23.10 -5.17
CA VAL A 63 6.85 24.33 -5.97
C VAL A 63 7.55 25.45 -5.21
N LYS A 64 8.72 25.87 -5.68
CA LYS A 64 9.59 26.83 -4.98
C LYS A 64 8.91 28.18 -4.76
N GLU A 65 8.09 28.60 -5.71
CA GLU A 65 7.36 29.87 -5.70
C GLU A 65 6.30 29.90 -4.58
N VAL A 66 5.70 28.75 -4.27
CA VAL A 66 4.61 28.61 -3.28
C VAL A 66 5.15 28.23 -1.90
N ARG A 67 6.43 27.86 -1.80
CA ARG A 67 7.04 27.35 -0.56
C ARG A 67 6.87 28.29 0.64
N ARG A 68 7.11 29.59 0.46
CA ARG A 68 6.96 30.57 1.56
C ARG A 68 5.50 30.70 1.99
N GLU A 69 4.60 30.76 1.02
CA GLU A 69 3.16 30.82 1.28
C GLU A 69 2.67 29.57 2.00
N TRP A 70 3.17 28.40 1.62
CA TRP A 70 2.90 27.15 2.33
C TRP A 70 3.40 27.18 3.78
N GLN A 71 4.60 27.72 4.03
CA GLN A 71 5.13 27.89 5.38
C GLN A 71 4.27 28.85 6.21
N ASP A 72 3.79 29.93 5.62
CA ASP A 72 2.87 30.87 6.25
C ASP A 72 1.54 30.18 6.61
N PHE A 73 0.94 29.44 5.68
CA PHE A 73 -0.27 28.66 5.95
C PHE A 73 -0.10 27.68 7.10
N ILE A 74 1.01 26.93 7.13
CA ILE A 74 1.27 25.99 8.22
C ILE A 74 1.46 26.72 9.55
N ARG A 75 2.13 27.87 9.57
CA ARG A 75 2.24 28.70 10.78
C ARG A 75 0.86 29.14 11.26
N ASP A 76 0.05 29.71 10.37
CA ASP A 76 -1.25 30.28 10.72
C ASP A 76 -2.24 29.18 11.16
N LEU A 77 -2.16 27.97 10.58
CA LEU A 77 -2.87 26.79 11.06
C LEU A 77 -2.45 26.37 12.48
N ARG A 78 -1.16 26.45 12.81
CA ARG A 78 -0.66 26.11 14.16
C ARG A 78 -1.17 27.11 15.19
N GLU A 79 -1.05 28.40 14.87
CA GLU A 79 -1.46 29.49 15.75
C GLU A 79 -2.97 29.46 16.02
N ASN A 80 -3.76 29.10 15.01
CA ASN A 80 -5.22 29.04 15.13
C ASN A 80 -5.78 27.64 15.42
N LYS A 81 -4.93 26.63 15.65
CA LYS A 81 -5.34 25.23 15.85
C LYS A 81 -6.50 25.07 16.83
N TRP A 82 -6.42 25.67 18.01
CA TRP A 82 -7.44 25.53 19.05
C TRP A 82 -8.75 26.21 18.66
N LYS A 83 -8.68 27.39 18.04
CA LYS A 83 -9.86 28.10 17.52
C LYS A 83 -10.55 27.30 16.41
N ILE A 84 -9.78 26.65 15.54
CA ILE A 84 -10.34 25.76 14.51
C ILE A 84 -11.07 24.58 15.16
N LEU A 85 -10.49 23.96 16.20
CA LEU A 85 -11.15 22.88 16.93
C LEU A 85 -12.44 23.35 17.65
N GLU A 86 -12.45 24.55 18.22
CA GLU A 86 -13.64 25.17 18.79
C GLU A 86 -14.73 25.38 17.73
N LEU A 87 -14.37 25.86 16.53
CA LEU A 87 -15.31 25.98 15.41
C LEU A 87 -15.86 24.61 14.97
N VAL A 88 -15.03 23.56 14.99
CA VAL A 88 -15.48 22.20 14.70
C VAL A 88 -16.48 21.70 15.74
N ASP A 89 -16.24 21.95 17.02
CA ASP A 89 -17.16 21.58 18.09
C ASP A 89 -18.48 22.37 17.98
N LYS A 90 -18.40 23.67 17.68
CA LYS A 90 -19.57 24.52 17.41
C LYS A 90 -20.39 23.98 16.22
N TYR A 91 -19.75 23.68 15.09
CA TYR A 91 -20.40 23.08 13.92
C TYR A 91 -21.07 21.75 14.27
N ARG A 92 -20.39 20.90 15.04
CA ARG A 92 -20.93 19.61 15.51
C ARG A 92 -22.20 19.80 16.33
N GLU A 93 -22.21 20.77 17.22
CA GLU A 93 -23.35 21.08 18.09
C GLU A 93 -24.52 21.65 17.30
N GLU A 94 -24.27 22.65 16.46
CA GLU A 94 -25.29 23.31 15.62
C GLU A 94 -25.96 22.34 14.64
N MET A 95 -25.19 21.44 14.04
CA MET A 95 -25.69 20.45 13.09
C MET A 95 -26.14 19.13 13.76
N HIS A 96 -26.06 19.04 15.10
CA HIS A 96 -26.39 17.84 15.88
C HIS A 96 -25.70 16.55 15.39
N LEU A 97 -24.43 16.66 14.99
CA LEU A 97 -23.67 15.57 14.39
C LEU A 97 -22.98 14.70 15.42
N LYS A 98 -23.06 13.37 15.26
CA LYS A 98 -22.23 12.43 16.05
C LYS A 98 -20.77 12.41 15.61
N ARG A 99 -20.51 12.73 14.33
CA ARG A 99 -19.19 12.78 13.72
C ARG A 99 -19.16 13.90 12.69
N VAL A 100 -18.07 14.66 12.66
CA VAL A 100 -17.88 15.77 11.71
C VAL A 100 -17.16 15.25 10.47
N ASN A 101 -17.75 15.50 9.30
CA ASN A 101 -17.02 15.46 8.05
C ASN A 101 -16.24 16.76 7.90
N PHE A 102 -14.91 16.66 7.84
CA PHE A 102 -14.05 17.84 7.84
C PHE A 102 -14.19 18.68 6.57
N LEU A 103 -14.50 18.06 5.42
CA LEU A 103 -14.71 18.81 4.19
C LEU A 103 -15.98 19.65 4.25
N ASP A 104 -17.07 19.08 4.76
CA ASP A 104 -18.34 19.79 4.92
C ASP A 104 -18.17 20.95 5.92
N PHE A 105 -17.45 20.72 7.02
CA PHE A 105 -17.07 21.78 7.95
C PHE A 105 -16.31 22.92 7.27
N ILE A 106 -15.28 22.62 6.46
CA ILE A 106 -14.50 23.65 5.75
C ILE A 106 -15.40 24.51 4.86
N TYR A 107 -16.36 23.90 4.16
CA TYR A 107 -17.28 24.64 3.29
C TYR A 107 -18.26 25.51 4.07
N GLU A 108 -18.87 24.97 5.11
CA GLU A 108 -19.88 25.68 5.91
C GLU A 108 -19.29 26.81 6.76
N TYR A 109 -18.05 26.65 7.22
CA TYR A 109 -17.36 27.61 8.10
C TYR A 109 -16.21 28.35 7.38
N ALA A 110 -16.29 28.47 6.05
CA ALA A 110 -15.22 29.05 5.24
C ALA A 110 -14.93 30.50 5.65
N ASP A 111 -15.96 31.31 5.90
CA ASP A 111 -15.82 32.73 6.27
C ASP A 111 -15.19 32.88 7.65
N GLU A 112 -15.58 32.05 8.63
CA GLU A 112 -14.97 32.01 9.96
C GLU A 112 -13.50 31.61 9.89
N LEU A 113 -13.16 30.61 9.08
CA LEU A 113 -11.79 30.18 8.85
C LEU A 113 -10.95 31.31 8.22
N ILE A 114 -11.53 32.09 7.31
CA ILE A 114 -10.88 33.27 6.72
C ILE A 114 -10.69 34.37 7.76
N ASN A 115 -11.70 34.61 8.62
CA ASN A 115 -11.63 35.58 9.71
C ASN A 115 -10.59 35.20 10.78
N LEU A 116 -10.23 33.93 10.91
CA LEU A 116 -9.10 33.47 11.73
C LEU A 116 -7.72 33.78 11.12
N GLY A 117 -7.66 34.34 9.92
CA GLY A 117 -6.43 34.73 9.23
C GLY A 117 -6.00 33.77 8.12
N LEU A 118 -6.76 32.71 7.84
CA LEU A 118 -6.46 31.84 6.70
C LEU A 118 -6.87 32.54 5.39
N LYS A 119 -5.99 32.52 4.38
CA LYS A 119 -6.35 33.07 3.08
C LYS A 119 -7.37 32.18 2.39
N GLN A 120 -8.25 32.78 1.59
CA GLN A 120 -9.27 32.07 0.82
C GLN A 120 -8.72 30.89 0.00
N PRO A 121 -7.59 31.00 -0.75
CA PRO A 121 -7.02 29.86 -1.48
C PRO A 121 -6.58 28.72 -0.56
N TRP A 122 -6.16 29.04 0.67
CA TRP A 122 -5.73 28.03 1.63
C TRP A 122 -6.92 27.23 2.16
N VAL A 123 -8.03 27.91 2.46
CA VAL A 123 -9.26 27.27 2.94
C VAL A 123 -9.84 26.32 1.89
N TYR A 124 -9.91 26.73 0.63
CA TYR A 124 -10.55 25.92 -0.40
C TYR A 124 -9.63 24.90 -1.09
N ASN A 125 -8.32 25.14 -1.17
CA ASN A 125 -7.41 24.23 -1.89
C ASN A 125 -6.51 23.42 -0.96
N TRP A 126 -6.06 23.99 0.16
CA TRP A 126 -5.00 23.38 0.97
C TRP A 126 -5.54 22.63 2.18
N LEU A 127 -6.44 23.27 2.93
CA LEU A 127 -7.07 22.69 4.12
C LEU A 127 -7.80 21.37 3.84
N PRO A 128 -8.46 21.16 2.68
CA PRO A 128 -9.09 19.88 2.34
C PRO A 128 -8.13 18.69 2.21
N MET A 129 -6.82 18.90 2.14
CA MET A 129 -5.84 17.82 2.15
C MET A 129 -5.67 17.19 3.55
N PHE A 130 -6.09 17.90 4.59
CA PHE A 130 -6.00 17.49 5.98
C PHE A 130 -7.27 16.74 6.43
N ARG A 131 -7.13 16.00 7.53
CA ARG A 131 -8.23 15.37 8.27
C ARG A 131 -8.35 16.06 9.62
N LEU A 132 -9.54 16.02 10.21
CA LEU A 132 -9.75 16.52 11.58
C LEU A 132 -8.75 15.90 12.60
N GLU A 133 -8.47 14.60 12.46
CA GLU A 133 -7.50 13.88 13.31
C GLU A 133 -6.07 14.43 13.23
N ASP A 134 -5.71 15.09 12.12
CA ASP A 134 -4.41 15.76 12.00
C ASP A 134 -4.32 16.94 12.96
N PHE A 135 -5.44 17.55 13.36
CA PHE A 135 -5.46 18.64 14.34
C PHE A 135 -5.49 18.13 15.77
N THR A 136 -6.01 16.93 16.05
CA THR A 136 -6.09 16.41 17.42
C THR A 136 -4.76 15.85 17.93
N ASN A 137 -3.82 15.52 17.05
CA ASN A 137 -2.51 15.01 17.42
C ASN A 137 -1.57 16.14 17.90
N VAL A 138 -0.87 15.92 19.02
CA VAL A 138 0.03 16.93 19.63
C VAL A 138 1.17 17.35 18.68
N ALA A 139 1.63 16.45 17.81
CA ALA A 139 2.74 16.67 16.89
C ALA A 139 2.32 17.16 15.48
N VAL A 140 1.04 17.37 15.22
CA VAL A 140 0.56 17.84 13.91
C VAL A 140 -0.16 19.19 14.07
N PRO A 141 0.14 20.17 13.20
CA PRO A 141 1.03 20.10 12.04
C PRO A 141 2.47 20.54 12.37
N TYR A 142 3.15 19.97 13.40
CA TYR A 142 4.50 20.41 13.81
C TYR A 142 5.63 19.99 12.85
N ASP A 143 5.49 18.87 12.13
CA ASP A 143 6.44 18.48 11.08
C ASP A 143 5.74 18.09 9.76
N VAL A 144 5.60 19.07 8.86
CA VAL A 144 4.77 18.92 7.65
C VAL A 144 5.56 18.37 6.46
N ARG A 145 6.89 18.42 6.51
CA ARG A 145 7.74 17.93 5.41
C ARG A 145 7.63 16.40 5.27
N ASP A 146 7.57 15.69 6.40
CA ASP A 146 7.35 14.24 6.42
C ASP A 146 5.91 13.83 6.08
N PHE A 147 4.96 14.79 6.12
CA PHE A 147 3.54 14.55 5.82
C PHE A 147 3.17 14.78 4.35
N MET A 148 4.02 15.42 3.54
CA MET A 148 3.66 15.78 2.17
C MET A 148 3.27 14.57 1.28
N PRO A 149 3.98 13.42 1.31
CA PRO A 149 3.54 12.22 0.59
C PRO A 149 2.12 11.77 0.97
N THR A 150 1.76 11.90 2.25
CA THR A 150 0.43 11.57 2.76
C THR A 150 -0.62 12.56 2.27
N LEU A 151 -0.34 13.87 2.28
CA LEU A 151 -1.25 14.91 1.79
C LEU A 151 -1.51 14.78 0.29
N ILE A 152 -0.46 14.54 -0.51
CA ILE A 152 -0.58 14.30 -1.96
C ILE A 152 -1.47 13.07 -2.22
N ARG A 153 -1.20 11.96 -1.51
CA ARG A 153 -2.01 10.74 -1.63
C ARG A 153 -3.48 11.00 -1.30
N ARG A 154 -3.77 11.77 -0.25
CA ARG A 154 -5.14 12.15 0.14
C ARG A 154 -5.79 13.07 -0.90
N ARG A 155 -5.07 14.06 -1.44
CA ARG A 155 -5.58 14.95 -2.48
C ARG A 155 -6.03 14.19 -3.72
N ILE A 156 -5.23 13.20 -4.15
CA ILE A 156 -5.57 12.33 -5.28
C ILE A 156 -6.75 11.43 -4.90
N CYS A 157 -6.65 10.66 -3.82
CA CYS A 157 -7.72 9.71 -3.43
C CYS A 157 -9.02 10.35 -2.93
N GLY A 158 -9.04 11.66 -2.67
CA GLY A 158 -10.27 12.41 -2.42
C GLY A 158 -11.10 12.63 -3.69
N GLN A 159 -10.49 12.49 -4.88
CA GLN A 159 -11.15 12.71 -6.18
C GLN A 159 -11.41 11.40 -6.94
N ILE A 160 -10.81 10.29 -6.52
CA ILE A 160 -10.98 8.95 -7.12
C ILE A 160 -11.18 7.88 -6.07
N HIS A 161 -12.02 6.90 -6.39
CA HIS A 161 -12.10 5.68 -5.61
C HIS A 161 -10.81 4.84 -5.76
N CYS A 162 -9.85 5.05 -4.86
CA CYS A 162 -8.56 4.33 -4.78
C CYS A 162 -8.66 2.86 -4.31
N GLY A 163 -9.82 2.20 -4.43
CA GLY A 163 -10.01 0.82 -3.96
C GLY A 163 -9.11 -0.19 -4.68
N SER A 164 -8.90 -0.02 -5.98
CA SER A 164 -8.01 -0.83 -6.82
C SER A 164 -6.67 -0.15 -7.14
N LEU A 165 -6.38 1.01 -6.53
CA LEU A 165 -5.13 1.74 -6.73
C LEU A 165 -4.28 1.65 -5.46
N GLU A 166 -3.13 0.99 -5.56
CA GLU A 166 -2.09 1.06 -4.55
C GLU A 166 -1.15 2.22 -4.90
N LEU A 167 -1.37 3.35 -4.22
CA LEU A 167 -0.71 4.62 -4.53
C LEU A 167 0.45 4.86 -3.56
N HIS A 168 1.67 4.83 -4.10
CA HIS A 168 2.89 5.25 -3.43
C HIS A 168 3.27 6.65 -3.92
N VAL A 169 3.67 7.53 -3.00
CA VAL A 169 4.09 8.89 -3.34
C VAL A 169 5.55 9.07 -2.97
N VAL A 170 6.32 9.52 -3.94
CA VAL A 170 7.72 9.92 -3.83
C VAL A 170 7.77 11.44 -3.89
N TYR A 171 8.20 12.09 -2.80
CA TYR A 171 8.25 13.56 -2.74
C TYR A 171 9.70 14.07 -2.74
N TYR A 172 9.99 15.00 -3.65
CA TYR A 172 11.30 15.65 -3.79
C TYR A 172 11.29 17.05 -3.14
N PRO A 173 11.56 17.18 -1.82
CA PRO A 173 11.68 18.48 -1.17
C PRO A 173 12.88 19.22 -1.76
N GLU A 174 12.71 20.50 -2.10
CA GLU A 174 13.78 21.31 -2.70
C GLU A 174 14.39 20.73 -3.99
N GLY A 175 13.69 19.78 -4.63
CA GLY A 175 14.19 19.03 -5.79
C GLY A 175 15.20 17.92 -5.46
N GLN A 176 15.45 17.65 -4.18
CA GLN A 176 16.37 16.60 -3.74
C GLN A 176 15.65 15.26 -3.63
N ARG A 177 16.37 14.18 -3.94
CA ARG A 177 15.87 12.81 -3.79
C ARG A 177 15.77 12.47 -2.30
N PRO A 178 14.65 11.94 -1.83
CA PRO A 178 14.52 11.52 -0.43
C PRO A 178 15.43 10.31 -0.16
N ASP A 179 16.19 10.37 0.93
CA ASP A 179 17.22 9.37 1.26
C ASP A 179 16.63 8.00 1.68
N ASN A 180 15.37 7.97 2.12
CA ASN A 180 14.76 6.81 2.80
C ASN A 180 13.55 6.17 2.09
N GLU A 181 13.33 6.45 0.81
CA GLU A 181 12.15 5.89 0.14
C GLU A 181 12.39 4.49 -0.43
N PHE A 182 11.93 3.48 0.31
CA PHE A 182 11.96 2.06 -0.07
C PHE A 182 11.40 1.78 -1.48
N PHE A 183 10.38 2.53 -1.91
CA PHE A 183 9.73 2.38 -3.22
C PHE A 183 10.63 2.76 -4.40
N LEU A 184 11.71 3.51 -4.18
CA LEU A 184 12.63 3.92 -5.24
C LEU A 184 13.42 2.75 -5.85
N ASN A 185 13.53 1.63 -5.14
CA ASN A 185 14.26 0.44 -5.59
C ASN A 185 13.35 -0.59 -6.27
N ILE A 186 12.05 -0.31 -6.37
CA ILE A 186 11.10 -1.17 -7.08
C ILE A 186 11.14 -0.80 -8.56
N PRO A 187 11.44 -1.76 -9.46
CA PRO A 187 11.36 -1.52 -10.90
C PRO A 187 9.98 -1.00 -11.28
N ARG A 188 9.96 0.04 -12.10
CA ARG A 188 8.75 0.77 -12.49
C ARG A 188 8.91 1.36 -13.88
N LEU A 189 7.80 1.47 -14.58
CA LEU A 189 7.73 1.94 -15.95
C LEU A 189 7.07 3.32 -15.95
N PRO A 190 7.71 4.40 -16.43
CA PRO A 190 7.07 5.69 -16.52
C PRO A 190 5.98 5.67 -17.60
N ILE A 191 4.77 6.14 -17.26
CA ILE A 191 3.61 6.06 -18.15
C ILE A 191 3.02 7.44 -18.49
N TRP A 192 3.34 8.44 -17.68
CA TRP A 192 2.90 9.82 -17.88
C TRP A 192 3.93 10.78 -17.28
N SER A 193 4.10 11.95 -17.91
CA SER A 193 4.90 13.05 -17.37
C SER A 193 4.21 14.39 -17.60
N TYR A 194 4.40 15.34 -16.68
CA TYR A 194 3.77 16.66 -16.80
C TYR A 194 4.18 17.46 -18.05
N LYS A 195 5.34 17.12 -18.66
CA LYS A 195 5.84 17.79 -19.87
C LYS A 195 5.28 17.19 -21.16
N LYS A 196 5.02 15.89 -21.18
CA LYS A 196 4.69 15.13 -22.40
C LYS A 196 3.30 14.53 -22.39
N GLY A 197 2.59 14.56 -21.26
CA GLY A 197 1.37 13.79 -21.06
C GLY A 197 1.67 12.29 -21.02
N ILE A 198 0.79 11.49 -21.62
CA ILE A 198 0.92 10.04 -21.75
C ILE A 198 2.17 9.72 -22.58
N LEU A 199 3.00 8.81 -22.08
CA LEU A 199 4.25 8.41 -22.74
C LEU A 199 4.03 7.23 -23.69
N GLU A 200 4.66 7.29 -24.86
CA GLU A 200 4.86 6.11 -25.70
C GLU A 200 5.92 5.20 -25.08
N ILE A 201 5.68 3.89 -25.12
CA ILE A 201 6.58 2.91 -24.50
C ILE A 201 7.07 1.98 -25.60
N SER A 202 8.37 2.08 -25.91
CA SER A 202 9.00 1.16 -26.85
C SER A 202 9.06 -0.26 -26.28
N GLU A 203 9.11 -1.24 -27.19
CA GLU A 203 9.29 -2.65 -26.80
C GLU A 203 10.59 -2.84 -26.00
N GLU A 204 11.66 -2.16 -26.39
CA GLU A 204 12.96 -2.15 -25.69
C GLU A 204 12.83 -1.61 -24.26
N THR A 205 12.18 -0.46 -24.07
CA THR A 205 11.93 0.11 -22.72
C THR A 205 11.12 -0.83 -21.84
N PHE A 206 10.10 -1.49 -22.41
CA PHE A 206 9.30 -2.45 -21.66
C PHE A 206 10.11 -3.71 -21.29
N ARG A 207 10.95 -4.17 -22.20
CA ARG A 207 11.87 -5.29 -21.96
C ARG A 207 12.88 -4.97 -20.87
N GLU A 208 13.53 -3.81 -20.92
CA GLU A 208 14.44 -3.35 -19.86
C GLU A 208 13.77 -3.33 -18.49
N TYR A 209 12.52 -2.88 -18.40
CA TYR A 209 11.74 -2.93 -17.16
C TYR A 209 11.60 -4.37 -16.65
N LEU A 210 11.24 -5.31 -17.53
CA LEU A 210 11.06 -6.71 -17.16
C LEU A 210 12.38 -7.38 -16.73
N ILE A 211 13.50 -7.02 -17.34
CA ILE A 211 14.84 -7.48 -16.97
C ILE A 211 15.23 -6.94 -15.58
N LYS A 212 14.99 -5.65 -15.30
CA LYS A 212 15.20 -5.06 -13.97
C LYS A 212 14.32 -5.73 -12.91
N GLU A 213 13.06 -6.02 -13.25
CA GLU A 213 12.16 -6.79 -12.38
C GLU A 213 12.68 -8.20 -12.14
N PHE A 214 13.14 -8.90 -13.17
CA PHE A 214 13.71 -10.24 -13.06
C PHE A 214 14.92 -10.23 -12.12
N GLN A 215 15.90 -9.36 -12.34
CA GLN A 215 17.09 -9.23 -11.49
C GLN A 215 16.71 -8.98 -10.03
N ARG A 216 15.77 -8.07 -9.78
CA ARG A 216 15.30 -7.79 -8.42
C ARG A 216 14.61 -8.99 -7.78
N LEU A 217 13.81 -9.74 -8.52
CA LEU A 217 13.18 -10.96 -8.02
C LEU A 217 14.23 -12.03 -7.72
N ILE A 218 15.29 -12.17 -8.52
CA ILE A 218 16.39 -13.09 -8.23
C ILE A 218 17.10 -12.69 -6.93
N GLU A 219 17.46 -11.41 -6.76
CA GLU A 219 18.09 -10.90 -5.54
C GLU A 219 17.27 -11.24 -4.28
N VAL A 220 15.97 -10.90 -4.30
CA VAL A 220 15.08 -11.18 -3.15
C VAL A 220 14.96 -12.68 -2.90
N SER A 221 14.92 -13.50 -3.96
CA SER A 221 14.86 -14.95 -3.81
C SER A 221 16.13 -15.50 -3.17
N GLN A 222 17.30 -15.05 -3.61
CA GLN A 222 18.57 -15.43 -3.00
C GLN A 222 18.63 -15.01 -1.53
N MET A 223 18.09 -13.83 -1.18
CA MET A 223 18.02 -13.40 0.22
C MET A 223 17.14 -14.32 1.08
N ILE A 224 16.02 -14.79 0.53
CA ILE A 224 15.14 -15.76 1.20
C ILE A 224 15.88 -17.09 1.38
N LEU A 225 16.49 -17.63 0.32
CA LEU A 225 17.20 -18.91 0.34
C LEU A 225 18.39 -18.90 1.32
N ASN A 226 19.09 -17.77 1.44
CA ASN A 226 20.21 -17.60 2.36
C ASN A 226 19.77 -17.28 3.81
N GLY A 227 18.47 -17.13 4.07
CA GLY A 227 17.93 -16.76 5.39
C GLY A 227 18.29 -15.33 5.85
N ASN A 228 18.88 -14.50 4.99
CA ASN A 228 19.29 -13.13 5.30
C ASN A 228 18.27 -12.08 4.85
N ILE A 229 17.05 -12.49 4.50
CA ILE A 229 15.98 -11.59 4.11
C ILE A 229 15.63 -10.63 5.25
N ASN A 230 15.95 -9.35 5.06
CA ASN A 230 15.68 -8.26 6.03
C ASN A 230 14.54 -7.35 5.56
N ILE A 231 13.48 -7.95 5.02
CA ILE A 231 12.24 -7.25 4.64
C ILE A 231 11.20 -7.56 5.71
N PHE A 232 10.60 -6.52 6.31
CA PHE A 232 9.68 -6.63 7.45
C PHE A 232 8.57 -7.68 7.22
N ALA A 233 7.96 -7.68 6.03
CA ALA A 233 6.89 -8.61 5.66
C ALA A 233 7.31 -10.10 5.71
N TYR A 234 8.60 -10.39 5.56
CA TYR A 234 9.16 -11.75 5.62
C TYR A 234 9.61 -12.17 7.01
N MET A 235 9.62 -11.29 8.01
CA MET A 235 10.11 -11.62 9.36
C MET A 235 9.41 -12.85 9.97
N PRO A 236 8.07 -13.00 9.89
CA PRO A 236 7.41 -14.20 10.39
C PRO A 236 7.80 -15.47 9.63
N ALA A 237 7.98 -15.38 8.31
CA ALA A 237 8.42 -16.51 7.50
C ALA A 237 9.88 -16.88 7.81
N LYS A 238 10.74 -15.89 8.04
CA LYS A 238 12.13 -16.08 8.47
C LYS A 238 12.21 -16.89 9.76
N TYR A 239 11.39 -16.54 10.76
CA TYR A 239 11.28 -17.32 12.00
C TYR A 239 10.92 -18.80 11.73
N LEU A 240 10.03 -19.06 10.77
CA LEU A 240 9.64 -20.43 10.41
C LEU A 240 10.74 -21.19 9.67
N MET A 241 11.56 -20.50 8.87
CA MET A 241 12.71 -21.07 8.16
C MET A 241 13.87 -21.42 9.10
N GLU A 242 14.03 -20.67 10.20
CA GLU A 242 15.06 -20.93 11.21
C GLU A 242 14.78 -22.22 12.01
N SER A 243 15.82 -23.01 12.28
CA SER A 243 15.73 -24.28 13.00
C SER A 243 15.55 -24.07 14.51
N ASN A 244 14.43 -23.47 14.90
CA ASN A 244 14.13 -23.22 16.31
C ASN A 244 13.38 -24.41 16.93
N LYS A 245 13.74 -24.72 18.19
CA LYS A 245 13.19 -25.78 19.07
C LYS A 245 11.69 -25.63 19.39
N ASP A 246 10.98 -24.69 18.75
CA ASP A 246 9.54 -24.53 18.92
C ASP A 246 8.82 -25.81 18.44
N ASN A 247 8.28 -26.54 19.41
CA ASN A 247 7.59 -27.80 19.20
C ASN A 247 6.08 -27.65 19.07
N PHE A 248 5.56 -26.42 19.10
CA PHE A 248 4.15 -26.15 18.94
C PHE A 248 3.63 -26.67 17.58
N PHE A 249 2.51 -27.39 17.59
CA PHE A 249 2.05 -28.14 16.43
C PHE A 249 1.70 -27.22 15.23
N LEU A 250 1.10 -26.04 15.47
CA LEU A 250 0.83 -25.07 14.41
C LEU A 250 2.13 -24.57 13.78
N THR A 251 3.15 -24.27 14.60
CA THR A 251 4.47 -23.88 14.08
C THR A 251 5.05 -24.97 13.19
N LYS A 252 4.91 -26.26 13.55
CA LYS A 252 5.37 -27.38 12.70
C LYS A 252 4.63 -27.46 11.36
N LEU A 253 3.31 -27.28 11.35
CA LEU A 253 2.51 -27.29 10.12
C LEU A 253 2.91 -26.16 9.17
N PHE A 254 2.96 -24.93 9.68
CA PHE A 254 3.35 -23.77 8.87
C PHE A 254 4.81 -23.82 8.44
N ARG A 255 5.72 -24.30 9.29
CA ARG A 255 7.13 -24.52 8.94
C ARG A 255 7.26 -25.48 7.76
N LYS A 256 6.56 -26.61 7.78
CA LYS A 256 6.57 -27.58 6.67
C LYS A 256 6.12 -26.92 5.36
N ALA A 257 5.05 -26.12 5.40
CA ALA A 257 4.56 -25.40 4.22
C ALA A 257 5.56 -24.35 3.72
N VAL A 258 6.12 -23.53 4.61
CA VAL A 258 7.15 -22.53 4.25
C VAL A 258 8.38 -23.19 3.65
N LEU A 259 8.91 -24.24 4.26
CA LEU A 259 10.09 -24.96 3.74
C LEU A 259 9.80 -25.63 2.40
N GLY A 260 8.59 -26.16 2.21
CA GLY A 260 8.16 -26.70 0.91
C GLY A 260 8.14 -25.64 -0.19
N GLU A 261 7.62 -24.45 0.10
CA GLU A 261 7.63 -23.34 -0.86
C GLU A 261 9.04 -22.76 -1.08
N VAL A 262 9.91 -22.77 -0.08
CA VAL A 262 11.33 -22.40 -0.21
C VAL A 262 12.08 -23.35 -1.14
N GLU A 263 11.82 -24.66 -1.07
CA GLU A 263 12.42 -25.64 -2.00
C GLU A 263 11.87 -25.44 -3.43
N ASN A 264 10.58 -25.12 -3.57
CA ASN A 264 10.01 -24.74 -4.86
C ASN A 264 10.69 -23.48 -5.43
N LEU A 265 10.93 -22.45 -4.60
CA LEU A 265 11.64 -21.25 -4.99
C LEU A 265 13.08 -21.55 -5.44
N LYS A 266 13.77 -22.45 -4.73
CA LYS A 266 15.11 -22.89 -5.10
C LYS A 266 15.13 -23.53 -6.50
N GLY A 267 14.21 -24.45 -6.78
CA GLY A 267 14.07 -25.05 -8.11
C GLY A 267 13.76 -24.02 -9.21
N LEU A 268 12.95 -23.01 -8.91
CA LEU A 268 12.72 -21.88 -9.83
C LEU A 268 14.01 -21.11 -10.11
N ILE A 269 14.81 -20.81 -9.08
CA ILE A 269 16.09 -20.09 -9.25
C ILE A 269 17.08 -20.90 -10.07
N GLU A 270 17.23 -22.20 -9.82
CA GLU A 270 18.10 -23.10 -10.59
C GLU A 270 17.72 -23.17 -12.08
N SER A 271 16.42 -23.02 -12.40
CA SER A 271 15.97 -22.91 -13.78
C SER A 271 16.29 -21.54 -14.40
N CYS A 272 16.25 -20.47 -13.60
CA CYS A 272 16.48 -19.10 -14.04
C CYS A 272 17.96 -18.77 -14.28
N THR A 273 18.90 -19.41 -13.56
CA THR A 273 20.34 -19.17 -13.73
C THR A 273 20.88 -19.58 -15.10
N LYS A 274 20.11 -20.38 -15.86
CA LYS A 274 20.47 -20.84 -17.21
C LYS A 274 19.95 -19.91 -18.32
N ILE A 275 19.21 -18.86 -17.95
CA ILE A 275 18.52 -17.98 -18.87
C ILE A 275 19.37 -16.73 -19.09
N ASP A 276 19.55 -16.34 -20.36
CA ASP A 276 20.05 -15.02 -20.72
C ASP A 276 18.85 -14.05 -20.85
N PRO A 277 18.67 -13.10 -19.91
CA PRO A 277 17.54 -12.16 -19.95
C PRO A 277 17.52 -11.33 -21.23
N GLU A 278 18.69 -11.04 -21.82
CA GLU A 278 18.85 -10.22 -23.03
C GLU A 278 18.49 -10.98 -24.32
N GLN A 279 18.33 -12.31 -24.25
CA GLN A 279 17.84 -13.14 -25.36
C GLN A 279 16.43 -13.69 -25.12
N THR A 280 15.89 -13.48 -23.92
CA THR A 280 14.56 -13.98 -23.53
C THR A 280 13.45 -13.09 -24.05
N THR A 281 12.35 -13.68 -24.54
CA THR A 281 11.21 -12.91 -25.04
C THR A 281 10.46 -12.20 -23.91
N ILE A 282 9.74 -11.12 -24.22
CA ILE A 282 8.91 -10.39 -23.24
C ILE A 282 7.90 -11.32 -22.54
N LYS A 283 7.28 -12.23 -23.28
CA LYS A 283 6.29 -13.16 -22.74
C LYS A 283 6.93 -14.11 -21.73
N GLU A 284 8.09 -14.66 -22.05
CA GLU A 284 8.83 -15.55 -21.15
C GLU A 284 9.28 -14.82 -19.88
N LEU A 285 9.82 -13.58 -20.01
CA LEU A 285 10.18 -12.75 -18.85
C LEU A 285 8.97 -12.48 -17.94
N GLN A 286 7.81 -12.15 -18.51
CA GLN A 286 6.58 -11.96 -17.73
C GLN A 286 6.16 -13.23 -16.97
N ASP A 287 6.27 -14.39 -17.60
CA ASP A 287 5.89 -15.68 -17.01
C ASP A 287 6.86 -16.08 -15.89
N ILE A 288 8.17 -15.91 -16.09
CA ILE A 288 9.22 -16.16 -15.09
C ILE A 288 9.02 -15.23 -13.89
N ASN A 289 8.90 -13.92 -14.12
CA ASN A 289 8.68 -12.93 -13.06
C ASN A 289 7.39 -13.23 -12.27
N SER A 290 6.34 -13.70 -12.96
CA SER A 290 5.10 -14.12 -12.31
C SER A 290 5.28 -15.32 -11.39
N LYS A 291 6.03 -16.35 -11.81
CA LYS A 291 6.31 -17.54 -11.01
C LYS A 291 7.14 -17.19 -9.77
N LEU A 292 8.24 -16.47 -9.95
CA LEU A 292 9.11 -16.02 -8.85
C LEU A 292 8.32 -15.19 -7.83
N ARG A 293 7.60 -14.15 -8.29
CA ARG A 293 6.82 -13.28 -7.40
C ARG A 293 5.71 -14.04 -6.67
N LYS A 294 5.06 -15.00 -7.32
CA LYS A 294 4.00 -15.82 -6.70
C LYS A 294 4.57 -16.68 -5.58
N SER A 295 5.71 -17.32 -5.79
CA SER A 295 6.40 -18.13 -4.78
C SER A 295 6.84 -17.28 -3.58
N GLN A 296 7.54 -16.17 -3.85
CA GLN A 296 7.94 -15.20 -2.83
C GLN A 296 6.76 -14.68 -2.00
N LYS A 297 5.65 -14.31 -2.64
CA LYS A 297 4.45 -13.80 -1.96
C LYS A 297 3.76 -14.90 -1.13
N HIS A 298 3.82 -16.15 -1.59
CA HIS A 298 3.25 -17.28 -0.84
C HIS A 298 4.04 -17.53 0.45
N ILE A 299 5.37 -17.48 0.41
CA ILE A 299 6.23 -17.55 1.61
C ILE A 299 5.88 -16.43 2.61
N GLU A 300 5.78 -15.19 2.13
CA GLU A 300 5.38 -14.03 2.93
C GLU A 300 4.03 -14.26 3.63
N HIS A 301 3.03 -14.66 2.85
CA HIS A 301 1.67 -14.89 3.36
C HIS A 301 1.62 -16.03 4.38
N LEU A 302 2.32 -17.14 4.14
CA LEU A 302 2.40 -18.26 5.09
C LEU A 302 2.93 -17.77 6.46
N GLY A 303 3.97 -16.94 6.46
CA GLY A 303 4.49 -16.34 7.69
C GLY A 303 3.49 -15.43 8.40
N ILE A 304 2.88 -14.48 7.68
CA ILE A 304 1.90 -13.54 8.25
C ILE A 304 0.69 -14.29 8.82
N VAL A 305 0.19 -15.29 8.09
CA VAL A 305 -0.95 -16.10 8.53
C VAL A 305 -0.58 -16.97 9.73
N TRP A 306 0.62 -17.55 9.78
CA TRP A 306 1.11 -18.28 10.96
C TRP A 306 1.08 -17.39 12.21
N GLU A 307 1.67 -16.20 12.14
CA GLU A 307 1.75 -15.31 13.30
C GLU A 307 0.35 -14.96 13.83
N ALA A 308 -0.58 -14.63 12.93
CA ALA A 308 -1.95 -14.35 13.29
C ALA A 308 -2.67 -15.58 13.88
N THR A 309 -2.35 -16.77 13.37
CA THR A 309 -2.93 -18.05 13.79
C THR A 309 -2.47 -18.45 15.19
N VAL A 310 -1.17 -18.32 15.50
CA VAL A 310 -0.64 -18.56 16.86
C VAL A 310 -1.30 -17.62 17.86
N LYS A 311 -1.40 -16.32 17.54
CA LYS A 311 -2.06 -15.34 18.41
C LYS A 311 -3.56 -15.65 18.61
N ALA A 312 -4.26 -16.08 17.57
CA ALA A 312 -5.68 -16.46 17.68
C ALA A 312 -5.86 -17.74 18.50
N TRP A 313 -4.98 -18.73 18.31
CA TRP A 313 -4.97 -19.95 19.09
C TRP A 313 -4.75 -19.66 20.58
N ASP A 314 -3.73 -18.87 20.92
CA ASP A 314 -3.46 -18.48 22.31
C ASP A 314 -4.63 -17.73 22.95
N GLU A 315 -5.28 -16.83 22.20
CA GLU A 315 -6.46 -16.08 22.67
C GLU A 315 -7.64 -17.00 22.99
N VAL A 316 -7.89 -18.01 22.15
CA VAL A 316 -8.97 -19.00 22.38
C VAL A 316 -8.62 -19.98 23.50
N MET A 317 -7.38 -20.47 23.54
CA MET A 317 -6.97 -21.58 24.41
C MET A 317 -6.51 -21.17 25.80
N ARG A 318 -5.99 -19.94 25.97
CA ARG A 318 -5.59 -19.42 27.29
C ARG A 318 -6.73 -18.69 28.02
N GLY A 319 -7.82 -18.41 27.32
CA GLY A 319 -9.03 -17.86 27.91
C GLY A 319 -9.77 -18.87 28.78
N SER A 320 -10.69 -18.39 29.62
CA SER A 320 -11.66 -19.29 30.26
C SER A 320 -12.59 -19.88 29.18
N PRO A 321 -13.23 -21.05 29.42
CA PRO A 321 -14.22 -21.61 28.49
C PRO A 321 -15.34 -20.61 28.12
N VAL A 322 -15.71 -19.74 29.06
CA VAL A 322 -16.66 -18.64 28.85
C VAL A 322 -16.15 -17.63 27.82
N HIS A 323 -14.84 -17.35 27.81
CA HIS A 323 -14.23 -16.47 26.83
C HIS A 323 -14.26 -17.07 25.42
N ALA A 324 -13.99 -18.36 25.27
CA ALA A 324 -14.06 -19.05 23.99
C ALA A 324 -15.50 -19.07 23.43
N LEU A 325 -16.51 -19.29 24.29
CA LEU A 325 -17.93 -19.21 23.91
C LEU A 325 -18.31 -17.81 23.44
N TRP A 326 -17.93 -16.77 24.19
CA TRP A 326 -18.16 -15.38 23.80
C TRP A 326 -17.49 -15.03 22.46
N LEU A 327 -16.27 -15.51 22.22
CA LEU A 327 -15.61 -15.36 20.92
C LEU A 327 -16.39 -16.09 19.81
N SER A 328 -16.86 -17.31 20.05
CA SER A 328 -17.68 -18.06 19.10
C SER A 328 -18.95 -17.31 18.71
N GLU A 329 -19.66 -16.72 19.68
CA GLU A 329 -20.84 -15.90 19.44
C GLU A 329 -20.49 -14.62 18.67
N LYS A 330 -19.47 -13.88 19.12
CA LYS A 330 -19.00 -12.63 18.49
C LYS A 330 -18.63 -12.83 17.02
N TYR A 331 -18.00 -13.96 16.69
CA TYR A 331 -17.58 -14.27 15.33
C TYR A 331 -18.60 -15.12 14.57
N GLY A 332 -19.69 -15.56 15.19
CA GLY A 332 -20.73 -16.38 14.57
C GLY A 332 -20.22 -17.73 14.05
N SER A 333 -19.33 -18.37 14.81
CA SER A 333 -18.68 -19.64 14.46
C SER A 333 -19.33 -20.80 15.19
N LYS A 334 -19.37 -21.97 14.55
CA LYS A 334 -19.90 -23.22 15.13
C LYS A 334 -18.82 -24.22 15.54
N THR A 335 -17.63 -24.11 14.97
CA THR A 335 -16.49 -24.97 15.28
C THR A 335 -15.28 -24.14 15.68
N LEU A 336 -14.30 -24.79 16.33
CA LEU A 336 -13.06 -24.15 16.75
C LEU A 336 -12.24 -23.68 15.54
N GLU A 337 -12.20 -24.49 14.48
CA GLU A 337 -11.51 -24.21 13.22
C GLU A 337 -12.14 -22.99 12.53
N GLU A 338 -13.47 -22.92 12.49
CA GLU A 338 -14.18 -21.78 11.95
C GLU A 338 -13.92 -20.51 12.77
N LEU A 339 -13.88 -20.62 14.11
CA LEU A 339 -13.55 -19.52 15.00
C LEU A 339 -12.13 -18.99 14.73
N ILE A 340 -11.13 -19.88 14.75
CA ILE A 340 -9.74 -19.51 14.46
C ILE A 340 -9.64 -18.89 13.06
N PHE A 341 -10.25 -19.49 12.05
CA PHE A 341 -10.26 -18.97 10.68
C PHE A 341 -10.85 -17.55 10.59
N ARG A 342 -11.99 -17.29 11.24
CA ARG A 342 -12.62 -15.96 11.23
C ARG A 342 -11.79 -14.92 11.98
N MET A 343 -11.22 -15.29 13.13
CA MET A 343 -10.33 -14.43 13.91
C MET A 343 -9.06 -14.07 13.11
N VAL A 344 -8.40 -15.07 12.52
CA VAL A 344 -7.20 -14.88 11.70
C VAL A 344 -7.53 -14.06 10.46
N SER A 345 -8.60 -14.38 9.75
CA SER A 345 -9.02 -13.63 8.57
C SER A 345 -9.26 -12.17 8.89
N ARG A 346 -9.96 -11.86 10.00
CA ARG A 346 -10.18 -10.48 10.43
C ARG A 346 -8.87 -9.78 10.80
N ARG A 347 -7.99 -10.44 11.57
CA ARG A 347 -6.71 -9.87 12.01
C ARG A 347 -5.82 -9.57 10.80
N VAL A 348 -5.64 -10.53 9.91
CA VAL A 348 -4.80 -10.40 8.71
C VAL A 348 -5.36 -9.37 7.74
N THR A 349 -6.67 -9.40 7.45
CA THR A 349 -7.29 -8.41 6.54
C THR A 349 -7.38 -7.01 7.16
N SER A 350 -7.33 -6.86 8.48
CA SER A 350 -7.26 -5.54 9.12
C SER A 350 -5.84 -4.98 9.13
N SER A 351 -4.83 -5.82 9.37
CA SER A 351 -3.42 -5.42 9.39
C SER A 351 -2.83 -5.28 7.98
N TYR A 352 -3.35 -6.02 7.01
CA TYR A 352 -2.86 -6.05 5.62
C TYR A 352 -4.02 -5.96 4.60
N PRO A 353 -4.85 -4.91 4.63
CA PRO A 353 -6.16 -4.81 3.95
C PRO A 353 -6.15 -4.89 2.41
N ARG A 354 -4.98 -5.04 1.79
CA ARG A 354 -4.82 -5.14 0.33
C ARG A 354 -3.91 -6.30 -0.09
N VAL A 355 -3.08 -6.81 0.82
CA VAL A 355 -2.06 -7.82 0.52
C VAL A 355 -2.65 -9.24 0.61
N ILE A 356 -3.43 -9.52 1.67
CA ILE A 356 -4.00 -10.84 1.95
C ILE A 356 -5.50 -10.72 2.14
N LYS A 357 -6.29 -11.50 1.39
CA LYS A 357 -7.75 -11.56 1.51
C LYS A 357 -8.18 -12.82 2.27
N THR A 358 -9.42 -12.84 2.78
CA THR A 358 -10.02 -14.00 3.46
C THR A 358 -9.90 -15.31 2.66
N LYS A 359 -10.04 -15.24 1.33
CA LYS A 359 -9.86 -16.41 0.44
C LYS A 359 -8.41 -16.94 0.43
N ASP A 360 -7.42 -16.08 0.63
CA ASP A 360 -6.01 -16.44 0.61
C ASP A 360 -5.65 -17.10 1.95
N VAL A 361 -6.20 -16.58 3.06
CA VAL A 361 -6.16 -17.24 4.38
C VAL A 361 -6.80 -18.63 4.31
N LYS A 362 -7.99 -18.75 3.69
CA LYS A 362 -8.69 -20.04 3.52
C LYS A 362 -7.85 -21.03 2.71
N LYS A 363 -7.22 -20.57 1.62
CA LYS A 363 -6.33 -21.41 0.81
C LYS A 363 -5.15 -21.93 1.64
N ILE A 364 -4.51 -21.06 2.41
CA ILE A 364 -3.40 -21.44 3.29
C ILE A 364 -3.86 -22.45 4.33
N PHE A 365 -5.00 -22.21 4.99
CA PHE A 365 -5.54 -23.13 5.98
C PHE A 365 -5.84 -24.52 5.39
N ASN A 366 -6.39 -24.58 4.18
CA ASN A 366 -6.59 -25.85 3.46
C ASN A 366 -5.25 -26.53 3.14
N GLU A 367 -4.25 -25.78 2.69
CA GLU A 367 -2.92 -26.28 2.31
C GLU A 367 -2.19 -26.93 3.50
N ILE A 368 -2.31 -26.34 4.69
CA ILE A 368 -1.70 -26.88 5.91
C ILE A 368 -2.60 -27.86 6.68
N GLY A 369 -3.82 -28.12 6.20
CA GLY A 369 -4.77 -29.06 6.78
C GLY A 369 -5.58 -28.56 7.99
N LEU A 370 -5.66 -27.25 8.25
CA LEU A 370 -6.42 -26.69 9.40
C LEU A 370 -7.93 -26.60 9.18
N MET A 371 -8.41 -26.64 7.94
CA MET A 371 -9.85 -26.57 7.60
C MET A 371 -10.46 -27.94 7.26
N SER A 372 -9.67 -29.00 7.38
CA SER A 372 -10.07 -30.40 7.16
C SER A 372 -10.03 -31.23 8.44
N MET A 373 -9.69 -30.59 9.57
CA MET A 373 -9.95 -31.07 10.93
C MET A 373 -11.34 -30.61 11.34
#